data_AF-A0A395L6H6-F1
#
_entry.id   AF-A0A395L6H6-F1
#
_cell.length_a   1.000
_cell.length_b   1.000
_cell.length_c   1.000
_cell.angle_alpha   90.00
_cell.angle_beta   90.00
_cell.angle_gamma   90.00
#
_symmetry.space_group_name_H-M   'P 1'
#
loop_
_entity.id
_entity.type
_entity.pdbx_description
1 polymer ?
#
loop_
_entity_poly.entity_id
_entity_poly.type
_entity_poly.pdbx_seq_one_letter_code
_entity_poly.pdbx_strand_id
1 'polypeptide(L)'
;MLYVPRVRGSAPHDLVGVYAQQYQAELDEYLQSGSVDRRPPKPPQELIRETATSPLMKLFRGKCAYCESYDGMNHLRIDHFRPAGGAERRDGAIDYRHYAWLGVTWENLYPVCEACARSKRNQFPVDKAGPVGADIRTLRRVEGNTLLDPCYDKPVRHIIFDENGLMTPRSLRGEMTIEIANLNRSSLGEKFSQRYNSA
;
A
#
# COMPACT_ATOMS: atom_id res chain seq x y z
N MET A 1 8.54 10.27 -1.13
CA MET A 1 7.32 9.71 -1.74
C MET A 1 6.79 10.69 -2.78
N LEU A 2 6.55 10.24 -4.01
CA LEU A 2 5.94 11.05 -5.08
C LEU A 2 4.50 10.64 -5.32
N TYR A 3 3.69 11.61 -5.72
CA TYR A 3 2.35 11.34 -6.24
C TYR A 3 2.45 10.68 -7.62
N VAL A 4 1.80 9.54 -7.79
CA VAL A 4 1.77 8.79 -9.06
C VAL A 4 0.31 8.66 -9.53
N PRO A 5 -0.13 9.43 -10.52
CA PRO A 5 -1.51 9.36 -10.99
C PRO A 5 -1.78 8.03 -11.70
N ARG A 6 -2.90 7.38 -11.36
CA ARG A 6 -3.42 6.23 -12.13
C ARG A 6 -4.41 6.73 -13.17
N VAL A 7 -4.23 6.29 -14.41
CA VAL A 7 -5.22 6.53 -15.47
C VAL A 7 -6.45 5.65 -15.22
N ARG A 8 -7.65 6.21 -15.40
CA ARG A 8 -8.90 5.44 -15.26
C ARG A 8 -8.90 4.29 -16.28
N GLY A 9 -9.24 3.08 -15.83
CA GLY A 9 -9.22 1.89 -16.70
C GLY A 9 -7.82 1.32 -16.96
N SER A 10 -6.78 1.79 -16.26
CA SER A 10 -5.42 1.20 -16.34
C SER A 10 -5.26 -0.11 -15.58
N ALA A 11 -6.33 -0.61 -14.95
CA ALA A 11 -6.30 -1.89 -14.26
C ALA A 11 -6.06 -3.02 -15.26
N PRO A 12 -5.09 -3.91 -15.02
CA PRO A 12 -4.92 -5.12 -15.82
C PRO A 12 -6.21 -5.94 -15.88
N HIS A 13 -6.63 -6.34 -17.08
CA HIS A 13 -7.87 -7.09 -17.28
C HIS A 13 -7.87 -8.46 -16.58
N ASP A 14 -6.71 -9.06 -16.37
CA ASP A 14 -6.59 -10.38 -15.76
C ASP A 14 -6.85 -10.38 -14.24
N LEU A 15 -6.82 -9.21 -13.58
CA LEU A 15 -7.18 -9.08 -12.16
C LEU A 15 -8.68 -9.35 -11.87
N VAL A 16 -9.49 -9.60 -12.90
CA VAL A 16 -10.90 -10.00 -12.79
C VAL A 16 -11.17 -11.43 -13.31
N GLY A 17 -10.13 -12.23 -13.49
CA GLY A 17 -10.23 -13.62 -13.95
C GLY A 17 -10.78 -14.61 -12.92
N VAL A 18 -10.79 -15.90 -13.27
CA VAL A 18 -11.42 -16.98 -12.48
C VAL A 18 -10.89 -17.05 -11.03
N TYR A 19 -9.58 -16.94 -10.82
CA TYR A 19 -9.00 -16.95 -9.47
C TYR A 19 -9.44 -15.75 -8.62
N ALA A 20 -9.63 -14.58 -9.24
CA ALA A 20 -10.18 -13.42 -8.54
C ALA A 20 -11.65 -13.65 -8.16
N GLN A 21 -12.43 -14.32 -9.03
CA GLN A 21 -13.82 -14.67 -8.74
C GLN A 21 -13.96 -15.69 -7.61
N GLN A 22 -13.12 -16.73 -7.61
CA GLN A 22 -13.04 -17.71 -6.51
C GLN A 22 -12.70 -17.03 -5.18
N TYR A 23 -11.69 -16.15 -5.19
CA TYR A 23 -11.33 -15.36 -4.02
C TYR A 23 -12.49 -14.51 -3.49
N GLN A 24 -13.27 -13.89 -4.39
CA GLN A 24 -14.46 -13.13 -3.97
C GLN A 24 -15.55 -14.01 -3.37
N ALA A 25 -15.80 -15.20 -3.93
CA ALA A 25 -16.77 -16.13 -3.36
C ALA A 25 -16.38 -16.59 -1.94
N GLU A 26 -15.10 -16.91 -1.71
CA GLU A 26 -14.59 -17.26 -0.37
C GLU A 26 -14.69 -16.08 0.61
N LEU A 27 -14.44 -14.86 0.12
CA LEU A 27 -14.57 -13.64 0.93
C LEU A 27 -16.02 -13.36 1.30
N ASP A 28 -16.97 -13.54 0.38
CA ASP A 28 -18.39 -13.34 0.64
C ASP A 28 -18.87 -14.28 1.75
N GLU A 29 -18.52 -15.57 1.67
CA GLU A 29 -18.82 -16.54 2.72
C GLU A 29 -18.16 -16.16 4.06
N TYR A 30 -16.89 -15.76 4.02
CA TYR A 30 -16.17 -15.28 5.20
C TYR A 30 -16.85 -14.07 5.86
N LEU A 31 -17.23 -13.05 5.08
CA LEU A 31 -17.86 -11.83 5.58
C LEU A 31 -19.28 -12.11 6.11
N GLN A 32 -20.04 -12.99 5.46
CA GLN A 32 -21.35 -13.44 5.90
C GLN A 32 -21.31 -14.24 7.21
N SER A 33 -20.23 -15.01 7.44
CA SER A 33 -20.07 -15.82 8.66
C SER A 33 -20.08 -15.03 9.96
N GLY A 34 -19.87 -13.71 9.91
CA GLY A 34 -19.84 -12.89 11.12
C GLY A 34 -18.51 -12.95 11.89
N SER A 35 -17.57 -13.81 11.49
CA SER A 35 -16.36 -14.08 12.28
C SER A 35 -15.46 -12.84 12.45
N VAL A 36 -14.99 -12.62 13.68
CA VAL A 36 -14.08 -11.51 14.04
C VAL A 36 -12.66 -11.98 14.37
N ASP A 37 -12.51 -13.23 14.81
CA ASP A 37 -11.21 -13.79 15.24
C ASP A 37 -10.55 -14.68 14.18
N ARG A 38 -11.29 -15.06 13.13
CA ARG A 38 -10.77 -15.87 12.03
C ARG A 38 -10.08 -14.98 11.00
N ARG A 39 -8.89 -15.40 10.56
CA ARG A 39 -8.19 -14.78 9.43
C ARG A 39 -9.01 -14.88 8.13
N PRO A 40 -9.00 -13.83 7.29
CA PRO A 40 -9.67 -13.88 6.00
C PRO A 40 -8.96 -14.85 5.04
N PRO A 41 -9.65 -15.28 3.96
CA PRO A 41 -9.01 -15.92 2.82
C PRO A 41 -7.83 -15.10 2.30
N LYS A 42 -6.76 -15.79 1.87
CA LYS A 42 -5.57 -15.11 1.34
C LYS A 42 -5.82 -14.69 -0.11
N PRO A 43 -5.46 -13.46 -0.51
CA PRO A 43 -5.52 -13.08 -1.92
C PRO A 43 -4.66 -14.01 -2.78
N PRO A 44 -5.08 -14.32 -4.03
CA PRO A 44 -4.34 -15.20 -4.94
C PRO A 44 -3.01 -14.55 -5.35
N GLN A 45 -1.93 -14.88 -4.63
CA GLN A 45 -0.64 -14.20 -4.75
C GLN A 45 0.00 -14.37 -6.13
N GLU A 46 -0.15 -15.56 -6.73
CA GLU A 46 0.39 -15.86 -8.05
C GLU A 46 -0.30 -15.01 -9.13
N LEU A 47 -1.63 -15.00 -9.15
CA LEU A 47 -2.41 -14.11 -10.01
C LEU A 47 -1.96 -12.65 -9.88
N ILE A 48 -1.89 -12.13 -8.65
CA ILE A 48 -1.47 -10.75 -8.39
C ILE A 48 -0.08 -10.49 -8.94
N ARG A 49 0.87 -11.41 -8.70
CA ARG A 49 2.24 -11.27 -9.15
C ARG A 49 2.33 -11.25 -10.68
N GLU A 50 1.68 -12.18 -11.36
CA GLU A 50 1.74 -12.29 -12.81
C GLU A 50 1.10 -11.09 -13.50
N THR A 51 -0.02 -10.62 -12.97
CA THR A 51 -0.84 -9.59 -13.63
C THR A 51 -0.46 -8.16 -13.26
N ALA A 52 -0.07 -7.92 -12.01
CA ALA A 52 0.15 -6.57 -11.50
C ALA A 52 1.62 -6.12 -11.55
N THR A 53 2.59 -7.05 -11.57
CA THR A 53 4.02 -6.69 -11.45
C THR A 53 4.48 -5.77 -12.57
N SER A 54 4.42 -6.21 -13.83
CA SER A 54 4.92 -5.41 -14.96
C SER A 54 4.19 -4.05 -15.09
N PRO A 55 2.84 -4.00 -15.02
CA PRO A 55 2.11 -2.73 -15.03
C PRO A 55 2.50 -1.78 -13.89
N LEU A 56 2.67 -2.28 -12.66
CA LEU A 56 3.10 -1.46 -11.52
C LEU A 56 4.55 -0.99 -11.66
N MET A 57 5.46 -1.84 -12.14
CA MET A 57 6.83 -1.43 -12.40
C MET A 57 6.89 -0.31 -13.44
N LYS A 58 6.09 -0.39 -14.51
CA LYS A 58 5.99 0.68 -15.50
C LYS A 58 5.42 1.96 -14.88
N LEU A 59 4.33 1.85 -14.13
CA LEU A 59 3.66 2.98 -13.49
C LEU A 59 4.57 3.74 -12.51
N PHE A 60 5.34 3.00 -11.70
CA PHE A 60 6.25 3.55 -10.70
C PHE A 60 7.69 3.70 -11.20
N ARG A 61 7.94 3.50 -12.50
CA ARG A 61 9.26 3.59 -13.13
C ARG A 61 10.33 2.76 -12.43
N GLY A 62 9.96 1.56 -11.99
CA GLY A 62 10.83 0.61 -11.29
C GLY A 62 11.25 1.05 -9.89
N LYS A 63 10.53 1.98 -9.26
CA LYS A 63 10.82 2.48 -7.91
C LYS A 63 9.82 1.97 -6.88
N CYS A 64 10.25 1.92 -5.63
CA CYS A 64 9.36 1.69 -4.49
C CYS A 64 8.34 2.83 -4.35
N ALA A 65 7.06 2.50 -4.16
CA ALA A 65 5.97 3.47 -4.04
C ALA A 65 6.08 4.38 -2.80
N TYR A 66 6.76 3.94 -1.74
CA TYR A 66 6.91 4.71 -0.50
C TYR A 66 8.20 5.54 -0.49
N CYS A 67 9.36 4.87 -0.45
CA CYS A 67 10.65 5.54 -0.31
C CYS A 67 11.30 5.97 -1.63
N GLU A 68 10.71 5.64 -2.77
CA GLU A 68 11.23 5.95 -4.11
C GLU A 68 12.62 5.40 -4.43
N SER A 69 13.15 4.49 -3.59
CA SER A 69 14.39 3.79 -3.89
C SER A 69 14.24 3.02 -5.20
N TYR A 70 15.28 3.12 -6.02
CA TYR A 70 15.46 2.23 -7.15
C TYR A 70 16.31 1.06 -6.65
N ASP A 71 15.68 -0.09 -6.46
CA ASP A 71 16.38 -1.31 -6.08
C ASP A 71 16.50 -2.28 -7.27
N GLY A 72 16.13 -1.86 -8.48
CA GLY A 72 16.01 -2.74 -9.65
C GLY A 72 14.72 -3.57 -9.62
N MET A 73 14.24 -4.00 -10.80
CA MET A 73 12.92 -4.63 -10.97
C MET A 73 12.71 -5.89 -10.10
N ASN A 74 13.77 -6.64 -9.80
CA ASN A 74 13.68 -7.91 -9.07
C ASN A 74 13.59 -7.76 -7.54
N HIS A 75 13.76 -6.55 -6.99
CA HIS A 75 13.78 -6.32 -5.54
C HIS A 75 12.50 -5.62 -5.03
N LEU A 76 11.54 -5.37 -5.92
CA LEU A 76 10.23 -4.86 -5.56
C LEU A 76 9.20 -5.98 -5.56
N ARG A 77 8.39 -6.03 -4.51
CA ARG A 77 7.25 -6.94 -4.38
C ARG A 77 5.94 -6.17 -4.50
N ILE A 78 4.86 -6.87 -4.81
CA ILE A 78 3.53 -6.28 -4.73
C ILE A 78 3.05 -6.33 -3.28
N ASP A 79 2.64 -5.18 -2.78
CA ASP A 79 2.12 -4.97 -1.43
C ASP A 79 0.75 -4.29 -1.49
N HIS A 80 -0.05 -4.49 -0.44
CA HIS A 80 -1.37 -3.86 -0.32
C HIS A 80 -1.28 -2.59 0.52
N PHE A 81 -1.85 -1.49 0.03
CA PHE A 81 -1.97 -0.27 0.82
C PHE A 81 -2.87 -0.50 2.04
N ARG A 82 -4.12 -0.93 1.81
CA ARG A 82 -5.04 -1.46 2.82
C ARG A 82 -4.78 -2.97 2.99
N PRO A 83 -4.38 -3.45 4.18
CA PRO A 83 -3.96 -4.83 4.39
C PRO A 83 -5.07 -5.85 4.11
N ALA A 84 -4.80 -6.86 3.31
CA ALA A 84 -5.77 -7.92 3.03
C ALA A 84 -5.74 -9.09 4.04
N GLY A 85 -4.73 -9.14 4.91
CA GLY A 85 -4.51 -10.23 5.87
C GLY A 85 -4.92 -9.92 7.33
N GLY A 86 -5.71 -8.87 7.52
CA GLY A 86 -6.09 -8.32 8.83
C GLY A 86 -5.36 -7.02 9.13
N ALA A 87 -6.11 -5.93 9.32
CA ALA A 87 -5.58 -4.59 9.50
C ALA A 87 -5.22 -4.31 10.96
N GLU A 88 -3.96 -3.98 11.22
CA GLU A 88 -3.47 -3.62 12.55
C GLU A 88 -3.78 -2.14 12.81
N ARG A 89 -4.54 -1.88 13.88
CA ARG A 89 -4.99 -0.56 14.32
C ARG A 89 -3.91 0.11 15.18
N ARG A 90 -4.13 1.38 15.54
CA ARG A 90 -3.17 2.18 16.33
C ARG A 90 -2.87 1.58 17.71
N ASP A 91 -3.85 0.92 18.31
CA ASP A 91 -3.76 0.23 19.61
C ASP A 91 -3.18 -1.20 19.49
N GLY A 92 -2.76 -1.63 18.30
CA GLY A 92 -2.27 -2.98 18.03
C GLY A 92 -3.38 -4.03 17.83
N ALA A 93 -4.66 -3.65 17.94
CA ALA A 93 -5.75 -4.57 17.65
C ALA A 93 -5.73 -4.97 16.17
N ILE A 94 -5.97 -6.25 15.90
CA ILE A 94 -6.01 -6.77 14.53
C ILE A 94 -7.47 -6.92 14.10
N ASP A 95 -7.84 -6.19 13.06
CA ASP A 95 -9.16 -6.26 12.45
C ASP A 95 -9.12 -7.16 11.21
N TYR A 96 -9.47 -8.43 11.41
CA TYR A 96 -9.46 -9.43 10.34
C TYR A 96 -10.55 -9.22 9.28
N ARG A 97 -11.60 -8.48 9.61
CA ARG A 97 -12.73 -8.25 8.70
C ARG A 97 -12.48 -7.14 7.70
N HIS A 98 -11.63 -6.18 8.06
CA HIS A 98 -11.42 -5.01 7.21
C HIS A 98 -10.43 -5.25 6.08
N TYR A 99 -10.80 -4.74 4.91
CA TYR A 99 -10.05 -4.60 3.68
C TYR A 99 -9.66 -5.88 2.94
N ALA A 100 -9.94 -7.06 3.47
CA ALA A 100 -9.72 -8.32 2.77
C ALA A 100 -10.35 -8.32 1.36
N TRP A 101 -11.56 -7.75 1.21
CA TRP A 101 -12.24 -7.61 -0.10
C TRP A 101 -11.47 -6.78 -1.15
N LEU A 102 -10.43 -6.04 -0.74
CA LEU A 102 -9.56 -5.27 -1.63
C LEU A 102 -8.28 -6.01 -2.03
N GLY A 103 -8.18 -7.31 -1.72
CA GLY A 103 -7.00 -8.14 -1.95
C GLY A 103 -6.56 -8.24 -3.41
N VAL A 104 -7.49 -8.08 -4.36
CA VAL A 104 -7.21 -8.09 -5.81
C VAL A 104 -7.50 -6.75 -6.48
N THR A 105 -7.80 -5.70 -5.69
CA THR A 105 -8.15 -4.38 -6.25
C THR A 105 -6.90 -3.63 -6.72
N TRP A 106 -6.81 -3.30 -8.00
CA TRP A 106 -5.68 -2.60 -8.62
C TRP A 106 -5.20 -1.35 -7.87
N GLU A 107 -6.12 -0.49 -7.45
CA GLU A 107 -5.81 0.74 -6.72
C GLU A 107 -5.35 0.50 -5.28
N ASN A 108 -5.40 -0.75 -4.80
CA ASN A 108 -4.85 -1.18 -3.52
C ASN A 108 -3.45 -1.81 -3.65
N LEU A 109 -2.95 -2.07 -4.86
CA LEU A 109 -1.69 -2.79 -5.10
C LEU A 109 -0.55 -1.84 -5.47
N TYR A 110 0.61 -2.00 -4.83
CA TYR A 110 1.78 -1.12 -5.01
C TYR A 110 3.08 -1.91 -5.12
N PRO A 111 4.04 -1.47 -5.96
CA PRO A 111 5.39 -2.01 -5.97
C PRO A 111 6.18 -1.42 -4.81
N VAL A 112 6.65 -2.26 -3.89
CA VAL A 112 7.27 -1.83 -2.63
C VAL A 112 8.54 -2.63 -2.38
N CYS A 113 9.60 -1.96 -1.94
CA CYS A 113 10.85 -2.65 -1.56
C CYS A 113 10.68 -3.41 -0.24
N GLU A 114 11.50 -4.44 -0.04
CA GLU A 114 11.41 -5.29 1.15
C GLU A 114 11.48 -4.51 2.46
N ALA A 115 12.34 -3.48 2.55
CA ALA A 115 12.48 -2.66 3.74
C ALA A 115 11.17 -1.94 4.11
N CYS A 116 10.53 -1.28 3.14
CA CYS A 116 9.25 -0.60 3.35
C CYS A 116 8.13 -1.60 3.66
N ALA A 117 8.05 -2.73 2.94
CA ALA A 117 7.03 -3.75 3.18
C ALA A 117 7.18 -4.39 4.56
N ARG A 118 8.40 -4.69 5.00
CA ARG A 118 8.71 -5.27 6.32
C ARG A 118 8.42 -4.31 7.47
N SER A 119 8.60 -3.01 7.24
CA SER A 119 8.25 -1.97 8.21
C SER A 119 6.74 -1.79 8.30
N LYS A 120 6.08 -1.57 7.15
CA LYS A 120 4.63 -1.34 7.09
C LYS A 120 3.82 -2.54 7.56
N ARG A 121 4.13 -3.74 7.07
CA ARG A 121 3.34 -4.97 7.33
C ARG A 121 1.84 -4.70 7.13
N ASN A 122 1.05 -5.10 8.12
CA ASN A 122 -0.39 -4.88 8.19
C ASN A 122 -0.77 -3.61 8.99
N GLN A 123 0.19 -2.77 9.38
CA GLN A 123 -0.10 -1.52 10.08
C GLN A 123 -0.92 -0.61 9.17
N PHE A 124 -2.17 -0.37 9.57
CA PHE A 124 -3.08 0.53 8.89
C PHE A 124 -3.96 1.24 9.92
N PRO A 125 -3.36 2.17 10.69
CA PRO A 125 -4.11 2.96 11.65
C PRO A 125 -5.16 3.80 10.91
N VAL A 126 -6.38 3.77 11.43
CA VAL A 126 -7.49 4.60 10.97
C VAL A 126 -8.22 5.12 12.19
N ASP A 127 -8.62 6.39 12.17
CA ASP A 127 -9.39 6.97 13.27
C ASP A 127 -10.86 6.53 13.21
N LYS A 128 -11.36 6.35 11.98
CA LYS A 128 -12.69 5.82 11.67
C LYS A 128 -12.59 4.87 10.49
N ALA A 129 -12.94 3.60 10.70
CA ALA A 129 -13.02 2.64 9.61
C ALA A 129 -14.22 2.94 8.69
N GLY A 130 -14.04 2.72 7.39
CA GLY A 130 -15.15 2.76 6.43
C GLY A 130 -16.00 1.49 6.48
N PRO A 131 -17.14 1.44 5.77
CA PRO A 131 -18.00 0.26 5.75
C PRO A 131 -17.28 -0.96 5.18
N VAL A 132 -17.54 -2.13 5.77
CA VAL A 132 -17.06 -3.42 5.26
C VAL A 132 -17.63 -3.66 3.86
N GLY A 133 -16.79 -4.08 2.91
CA GLY A 133 -17.19 -4.32 1.51
C GLY A 133 -17.25 -3.05 0.64
N ALA A 134 -17.00 -1.86 1.19
CA ALA A 134 -17.03 -0.62 0.40
C ALA A 134 -15.89 -0.55 -0.63
N ASP A 135 -16.18 0.00 -1.81
CA ASP A 135 -15.15 0.24 -2.82
C ASP A 135 -14.12 1.30 -2.38
N ILE A 136 -12.95 1.31 -3.04
CA ILE A 136 -11.87 2.27 -2.70
C ILE A 136 -12.31 3.71 -2.84
N ARG A 137 -13.21 4.02 -3.78
CA ARG A 137 -13.72 5.37 -3.98
C ARG A 137 -14.50 5.84 -2.76
N THR A 138 -15.32 4.97 -2.18
CA THR A 138 -16.10 5.23 -0.98
C THR A 138 -15.20 5.30 0.24
N LEU A 139 -14.30 4.35 0.42
CA LEU A 139 -13.34 4.35 1.53
C LEU A 139 -12.53 5.65 1.57
N ARG A 140 -11.95 6.08 0.45
CA ARG A 140 -11.21 7.35 0.35
C ARG A 140 -12.02 8.60 0.76
N ARG A 141 -13.35 8.54 0.74
CA ARG A 141 -14.22 9.66 1.18
C ARG A 141 -14.62 9.60 2.65
N VAL A 142 -14.71 8.40 3.23
CA VAL A 142 -15.38 8.20 4.54
C VAL A 142 -14.47 7.64 5.61
N GLU A 143 -13.37 6.98 5.23
CA GLU A 143 -12.41 6.44 6.19
C GLU A 143 -11.43 7.52 6.65
N GLY A 144 -11.07 7.48 7.93
CA GLY A 144 -10.03 8.34 8.50
C GLY A 144 -8.65 7.70 8.41
N ASN A 145 -8.19 7.30 7.22
CA ASN A 145 -6.91 6.61 7.07
C ASN A 145 -5.72 7.55 7.36
N THR A 146 -4.78 7.08 8.19
CA THR A 146 -3.65 7.92 8.59
C THR A 146 -2.45 7.81 7.64
N LEU A 147 -2.39 6.79 6.78
CA LEU A 147 -1.30 6.65 5.81
C LEU A 147 -1.58 7.42 4.52
N LEU A 148 -0.53 7.90 3.84
CA LEU A 148 -0.60 8.49 2.51
C LEU A 148 -0.64 7.41 1.43
N ASP A 149 -1.67 7.45 0.59
CA ASP A 149 -1.83 6.64 -0.61
C ASP A 149 -1.05 7.30 -1.77
N PRO A 150 0.03 6.67 -2.30
CA PRO A 150 0.88 7.26 -3.34
C PRO A 150 0.15 7.62 -4.64
N CYS A 151 -1.03 7.04 -4.89
CA CYS A 151 -1.82 7.27 -6.08
C CYS A 151 -3.07 8.13 -5.85
N TYR A 152 -3.27 8.64 -4.64
CA TYR A 152 -4.43 9.47 -4.28
C TYR A 152 -4.04 10.76 -3.57
N ASP A 153 -3.19 10.66 -2.56
CA ASP A 153 -2.74 11.81 -1.80
C ASP A 153 -1.62 12.55 -2.53
N LYS A 154 -1.44 13.84 -2.22
CA LYS A 154 -0.32 14.64 -2.73
C LYS A 154 0.74 14.73 -1.63
N PRO A 155 1.82 13.91 -1.64
CA PRO A 155 2.75 13.82 -0.51
C PRO A 155 3.42 15.15 -0.16
N VAL A 156 3.64 16.03 -1.14
CA VAL A 156 4.19 17.39 -0.94
C VAL A 156 3.37 18.27 0.02
N ARG A 157 2.09 17.94 0.25
CA ARG A 157 1.24 18.62 1.25
C ARG A 157 1.48 18.13 2.67
N HIS A 158 2.11 16.97 2.83
CA HIS A 158 2.21 16.22 4.09
C HIS A 158 3.65 15.98 4.52
N ILE A 159 4.62 16.00 3.60
CA ILE A 159 6.02 15.67 3.82
C ILE A 159 6.88 16.69 3.06
N ILE A 160 7.90 17.20 3.73
CA ILE A 160 8.98 18.00 3.15
C ILE A 160 10.33 17.35 3.46
N PHE A 161 11.41 17.86 2.86
CA PHE A 161 12.77 17.44 3.17
C PHE A 161 13.48 18.56 3.94
N ASP A 162 14.25 18.19 4.95
CA ASP A 162 15.16 19.12 5.64
C ASP A 162 16.49 19.29 4.87
N GLU A 163 17.40 20.08 5.43
CA GLU A 163 18.72 20.35 4.87
C GLU A 163 19.61 19.11 4.75
N ASN A 164 19.32 18.05 5.51
CA ASN A 164 20.03 16.78 5.50
C ASN A 164 19.37 15.76 4.55
N GLY A 165 18.29 16.15 3.87
CA GLY A 165 17.52 15.26 2.99
C GLY A 165 16.62 14.26 3.74
N LEU A 166 16.37 14.47 5.03
CA LEU A 166 15.43 13.67 5.80
C LEU A 166 14.00 14.17 5.62
N MET A 167 13.04 13.23 5.59
CA MET A 167 11.62 13.56 5.49
C MET A 167 11.11 14.12 6.82
N THR A 168 10.57 15.33 6.80
CA THR A 168 9.91 16.00 7.94
C THR A 168 8.40 16.10 7.68
N PRO A 169 7.55 15.74 8.65
CA PRO A 169 6.10 15.81 8.48
C PRO A 169 5.56 17.25 8.52
N ARG A 170 4.51 17.51 7.74
CA ARG A 170 3.67 18.72 7.78
C ARG A 170 2.25 18.44 8.26
N SER A 171 1.96 17.18 8.57
CA SER A 171 0.65 16.71 9.02
C SER A 171 0.81 15.36 9.71
N LEU A 172 -0.18 15.01 10.53
CA LEU A 172 -0.25 13.69 11.18
C LEU A 172 -0.17 12.55 10.15
N ARG A 173 -0.80 12.67 8.97
CA ARG A 173 -0.73 11.63 7.95
C ARG A 173 0.68 11.44 7.38
N GLY A 174 1.41 12.54 7.25
CA GLY A 174 2.82 12.52 6.83
C GLY A 174 3.70 11.86 7.87
N GLU A 175 3.53 12.21 9.14
CA GLU A 175 4.26 11.64 10.28
C GLU A 175 4.05 10.13 10.37
N MET A 176 2.79 9.68 10.44
CA MET A 176 2.45 8.26 10.49
C MET A 176 3.02 7.48 9.30
N THR A 177 3.05 8.09 8.11
CA THR A 177 3.62 7.45 6.91
C THR A 177 5.13 7.33 6.99
N ILE A 178 5.83 8.37 7.45
CA ILE A 178 7.29 8.36 7.63
C ILE A 178 7.69 7.29 8.64
N GLU A 179 6.99 7.20 9.76
CA GLU A 179 7.26 6.24 10.83
C GLU A 179 6.96 4.80 10.40
N ILE A 180 5.73 4.52 9.96
CA ILE A 180 5.28 3.15 9.66
C ILE A 180 6.07 2.55 8.49
N ALA A 181 6.32 3.33 7.43
CA ALA A 181 7.12 2.86 6.29
C ALA A 181 8.64 3.04 6.50
N ASN A 182 9.06 3.58 7.64
CA ASN A 182 10.44 3.85 8.04
C ASN A 182 11.24 4.55 6.92
N LEU A 183 10.77 5.74 6.55
CA LEU A 183 11.26 6.50 5.40
C LEU A 183 12.55 7.30 5.68
N ASN A 184 12.96 7.40 6.94
CA ASN A 184 14.22 8.03 7.37
C ASN A 184 15.26 7.02 7.85
N ARG A 185 15.12 5.73 7.49
CA ARG A 185 16.12 4.72 7.82
C ARG A 185 17.48 5.05 7.20
N SER A 186 18.56 4.70 7.91
CA SER A 186 19.95 4.97 7.52
C SER A 186 20.30 4.49 6.11
N SER A 187 19.79 3.32 5.70
CA SER A 187 20.07 2.72 4.37
C SER A 187 19.55 3.51 3.16
N LEU A 188 18.77 4.57 3.38
CA LEU A 188 18.36 5.50 2.31
C LEU A 188 19.37 6.65 2.10
N GLY A 189 20.02 7.15 3.17
CA GLY A 189 20.93 8.30 3.12
C GLY A 189 22.20 8.05 2.28
N GLU A 190 22.67 6.80 2.25
CA GLU A 190 23.83 6.41 1.44
C GLU A 190 23.55 6.48 -0.07
N LYS A 191 22.29 6.27 -0.50
CA LYS A 191 21.90 6.21 -1.91
C LYS A 191 21.73 7.59 -2.56
N PHE A 192 21.47 8.64 -1.77
CA PHE A 192 21.40 10.02 -2.29
C PHE A 192 22.81 10.63 -2.47
N SER A 193 23.75 10.30 -1.57
CA SER A 193 25.14 10.79 -1.64
C SER A 193 25.91 10.28 -2.85
N GLN A 194 25.68 9.03 -3.27
CA GLN A 194 26.31 8.49 -4.49
C GLN A 194 25.78 9.13 -5.79
N ARG A 195 24.55 9.64 -5.78
CA ARG A 195 23.91 10.19 -6.98
C ARG A 195 24.36 11.62 -7.30
N TYR A 196 24.79 12.38 -6.30
CA TYR A 196 25.36 13.73 -6.47
C TYR A 196 26.84 13.71 -6.87
N ASN A 197 27.58 12.64 -6.55
CA ASN A 197 29.00 12.50 -6.92
C ASN A 197 29.22 11.84 -8.29
N SER A 198 28.16 11.59 -9.05
CA SER A 198 28.21 10.91 -10.35
C SER A 198 27.37 11.58 -11.45
N ALA A 199 26.94 12.83 -11.22
CA ALA A 199 26.28 13.71 -12.17
C ALA A 199 27.14 14.97 -12.35
#